data_AF-A0A2U1T9E3-F1
#
_entry.id   AF-A0A2U1T9E3-F1
#
_cell.length_a   1.000
_cell.length_b   1.000
_cell.length_c   1.000
_cell.angle_alpha   90.00
_cell.angle_beta   90.00
_cell.angle_gamma   90.00
#
_symmetry.space_group_name_H-M   'P 1'
#
loop_
_entity.id
_entity.type
_entity.pdbx_description
1 polymer ?
#
loop_
_entity_poly.entity_id
_entity_poly.type
_entity_poly.pdbx_seq_one_letter_code
_entity_poly.pdbx_strand_id
1 'polypeptide(L)'
;MRALYKDMELDDAQVQIVSDYLREIDFHLPGATPADFEINRTARYLGYMFQKEDLEAFGVGLKSTHPDHRGHNTFIRMSRDQLLGVENPKILPVNRPAMASGMMTMQRFWESPTGPATHGVDAYAGDEGLPGGDMDLSMLESALGDILNFDDGRPVHLNQEILDLKVNWGTLLAGRYPRLKHFEAKGRLSAAQQERLSRLEEEIGKQAAVLEKHGLPTLETLKTKPVVNG
;
A
#
# COMPACT_ATOMS: atom_id res chain seq x y z
N MET A 1 -21.21 -6.15 -16.12
CA MET A 1 -21.26 -4.76 -16.66
C MET A 1 -19.94 -4.51 -17.39
N ARG A 2 -19.92 -3.85 -18.56
CA ARG A 2 -18.72 -3.73 -19.42
C ARG A 2 -18.13 -2.32 -19.29
N ALA A 3 -16.80 -2.20 -19.29
CA ALA A 3 -16.12 -0.91 -19.29
C ALA A 3 -16.54 -0.06 -20.51
N LEU A 4 -16.85 1.23 -20.28
CA LEU A 4 -17.25 2.16 -21.33
C LEU A 4 -16.06 2.57 -22.21
N TYR A 5 -14.89 2.74 -21.59
CA TYR A 5 -13.67 3.14 -22.26
C TYR A 5 -12.52 2.17 -21.98
N LYS A 6 -11.46 2.31 -22.76
CA LYS A 6 -10.16 1.68 -22.53
C LYS A 6 -9.17 2.74 -22.07
N ASP A 7 -8.03 2.30 -21.57
CA ASP A 7 -6.88 3.17 -21.35
C ASP A 7 -6.53 3.96 -22.63
N MET A 8 -6.05 5.18 -22.44
CA MET A 8 -5.75 6.13 -23.50
C MET A 8 -4.24 6.39 -23.51
N GLU A 9 -3.62 6.20 -24.67
CA GLU A 9 -2.26 6.70 -24.91
C GLU A 9 -2.33 8.19 -25.27
N LEU A 10 -1.55 9.00 -24.57
CA LEU A 10 -1.51 10.44 -24.66
C LEU A 10 -0.43 10.86 -25.66
N ASP A 11 -0.85 11.68 -26.63
CA ASP A 11 0.07 12.39 -27.50
C ASP A 11 0.66 13.64 -26.82
N ASP A 12 1.54 14.35 -27.52
CA ASP A 12 2.24 15.52 -26.97
C ASP A 12 1.28 16.69 -26.64
N ALA A 13 0.20 16.85 -27.42
CA ALA A 13 -0.80 17.88 -27.16
C ALA A 13 -1.59 17.55 -25.89
N GLN A 14 -1.94 16.27 -25.70
CA GLN A 14 -2.63 15.81 -24.51
C GLN A 14 -1.74 15.86 -23.26
N VAL A 15 -0.45 15.54 -23.39
CA VAL A 15 0.53 15.74 -22.31
C VAL A 15 0.64 17.22 -21.94
N GLN A 16 0.61 18.11 -22.92
CA GLN A 16 0.61 19.55 -22.67
C GLN A 16 -0.66 20.00 -21.93
N ILE A 17 -1.84 19.49 -22.31
CA ILE A 17 -3.10 19.74 -21.59
C ILE A 17 -2.99 19.32 -20.12
N VAL A 18 -2.43 18.14 -19.84
CA VAL A 18 -2.19 17.69 -18.46
C VAL A 18 -1.24 18.64 -17.74
N SER A 19 -0.12 19.02 -18.38
CA SER A 19 0.87 19.93 -17.81
C SER A 19 0.29 21.30 -17.46
N ASP A 20 -0.54 21.87 -18.35
CA ASP A 20 -1.18 23.17 -18.14
C ASP A 20 -2.23 23.09 -17.03
N TYR A 21 -3.01 22.01 -17.00
CA TYR A 21 -3.96 21.80 -15.92
C TYR A 21 -3.26 21.71 -14.56
N LEU A 22 -2.16 20.95 -14.44
CA LEU A 22 -1.39 20.87 -13.19
C LEU A 22 -0.94 22.24 -12.68
N ARG A 23 -0.54 23.15 -13.59
CA ARG A 23 -0.17 24.54 -13.24
C ARG A 23 -1.38 25.36 -12.82
N GLU A 24 -2.51 25.22 -13.54
CA GLU A 24 -3.75 25.95 -13.26
C GLU A 24 -4.27 25.67 -11.84
N ILE A 25 -4.28 24.40 -11.45
CA ILE A 25 -4.79 23.95 -10.14
C ILE A 25 -3.71 23.90 -9.05
N ASP A 26 -2.49 24.33 -9.36
CA ASP A 26 -1.32 24.26 -8.47
C ASP A 26 -1.13 22.87 -7.83
N PHE A 27 -1.19 21.82 -8.65
CA PHE A 27 -1.05 20.45 -8.17
C PHE A 27 0.42 20.09 -8.01
N HIS A 28 0.87 19.88 -6.78
CA HIS A 28 2.25 19.52 -6.47
C HIS A 28 2.39 18.74 -5.15
N LEU A 29 3.50 18.02 -4.99
CA LEU A 29 3.88 17.44 -3.69
C LEU A 29 4.36 18.56 -2.74
N PRO A 30 4.29 18.38 -1.41
CA PRO A 30 4.81 19.37 -0.46
C PRO A 30 6.28 19.72 -0.75
N GLY A 31 6.57 21.01 -0.93
CA GLY A 31 7.91 21.53 -1.23
C GLY A 31 8.34 21.43 -2.70
N ALA A 32 7.51 20.90 -3.59
CA ALA A 32 7.72 20.88 -5.04
C ALA A 32 6.81 21.89 -5.76
N THR A 33 6.92 21.96 -7.08
CA THR A 33 6.08 22.78 -7.97
C THR A 33 5.34 21.90 -9.00
N PRO A 34 4.29 22.41 -9.67
CA PRO A 34 3.60 21.67 -10.73
C PRO A 34 4.49 21.30 -11.93
N ALA A 35 5.66 21.95 -12.08
CA ALA A 35 6.63 21.64 -13.12
C ALA A 35 7.51 20.43 -12.78
N ASP A 36 7.51 19.96 -11.53
CA ASP A 36 8.38 18.89 -11.04
C ASP A 36 7.80 17.48 -11.28
N PHE A 37 7.08 17.30 -12.39
CA PHE A 37 6.51 16.00 -12.78
C PHE A 37 6.87 15.62 -14.22
N GLU A 38 7.31 14.37 -14.36
CA GLU A 38 7.29 13.62 -15.60
C GLU A 38 5.90 12.98 -15.74
N ILE A 39 5.16 13.34 -16.79
CA ILE A 39 3.79 12.87 -17.04
C ILE A 39 3.85 11.52 -17.79
N ASN A 40 3.15 10.51 -17.26
CA ASN A 40 3.02 9.22 -17.93
C ASN A 40 2.12 9.34 -19.16
N ARG A 41 2.56 8.77 -20.28
CA ARG A 41 1.81 8.78 -21.55
C ARG A 41 0.61 7.86 -21.55
N THR A 42 0.45 6.96 -20.59
CA THR A 42 -0.77 6.14 -20.50
C THR A 42 -1.70 6.70 -19.42
N ALA A 43 -2.88 7.18 -19.83
CA ALA A 43 -3.99 7.51 -18.94
C ALA A 43 -4.88 6.28 -18.72
N ARG A 44 -5.05 5.89 -17.46
CA ARG A 44 -5.82 4.69 -17.07
C ARG A 44 -7.29 5.01 -16.89
N TYR A 45 -8.19 4.21 -17.45
CA TYR A 45 -9.63 4.41 -17.26
C TYR A 45 -10.06 3.96 -15.85
N LEU A 46 -10.62 4.89 -15.05
CA LEU A 46 -10.98 4.66 -13.65
C LEU A 46 -12.46 4.39 -13.43
N GLY A 47 -13.33 4.84 -14.34
CA GLY A 47 -14.79 4.85 -14.14
C GLY A 47 -15.42 3.46 -13.95
N TYR A 48 -14.72 2.37 -14.27
CA TYR A 48 -15.17 1.01 -13.99
C TYR A 48 -14.49 0.38 -12.76
N MET A 49 -13.39 0.94 -12.27
CA MET A 49 -12.60 0.32 -11.19
C MET A 49 -13.14 0.62 -9.79
N PHE A 50 -13.99 1.64 -9.62
CA PHE A 50 -14.51 2.04 -8.32
C PHE A 50 -16.01 2.36 -8.40
N GLN A 51 -16.80 1.84 -7.45
CA GLN A 51 -18.27 1.98 -7.45
C GLN A 51 -18.79 3.43 -7.34
N LYS A 52 -17.94 4.39 -6.93
CA LYS A 52 -18.27 5.81 -6.76
C LYS A 52 -17.54 6.75 -7.73
N GLU A 53 -16.73 6.21 -8.64
CA GLU A 53 -15.94 7.04 -9.56
C GLU A 53 -16.77 7.44 -10.78
N ASP A 54 -16.47 8.61 -11.33
CA ASP A 54 -17.14 9.10 -12.53
C ASP A 54 -16.84 8.19 -13.73
N LEU A 55 -17.87 7.86 -14.51
CA LEU A 55 -17.75 7.00 -15.69
C LEU A 55 -16.88 7.60 -16.80
N GLU A 56 -16.53 8.89 -16.72
CA GLU A 56 -15.62 9.57 -17.63
C GLU A 56 -14.21 9.76 -17.04
N ALA A 57 -13.92 9.21 -15.86
CA ALA A 57 -12.68 9.47 -15.14
C ALA A 57 -11.48 8.67 -15.69
N PHE A 58 -10.37 9.38 -15.86
CA PHE A 58 -9.06 8.86 -16.17
C PHE A 58 -8.04 9.28 -15.11
N GLY A 59 -7.12 8.38 -14.78
CA GLY A 59 -5.97 8.64 -13.93
C GLY A 59 -4.71 8.78 -14.78
N VAL A 60 -4.07 9.95 -14.72
CA VAL A 60 -2.77 10.19 -15.37
C VAL A 60 -1.67 10.09 -14.32
N GLY A 61 -0.76 9.13 -14.49
CA GLY A 61 0.37 8.95 -13.59
C GLY A 61 1.38 10.08 -13.70
N LEU A 62 1.90 10.54 -12.56
CA LEU A 62 2.88 11.61 -12.44
C LEU A 62 4.07 11.09 -11.63
N LYS A 63 5.26 11.21 -12.19
CA LYS A 63 6.51 10.83 -11.53
C LYS A 63 7.28 12.08 -11.15
N SER A 64 7.55 12.24 -9.86
CA SER A 64 8.25 13.41 -9.34
C SER A 64 9.69 13.47 -9.84
N THR A 65 10.10 14.63 -10.33
CA THR A 65 11.47 14.96 -10.75
C THR A 65 12.22 15.79 -9.69
N HIS A 66 11.52 16.28 -8.66
CA HIS A 66 12.12 17.06 -7.57
C HIS A 66 13.19 16.24 -6.82
N PRO A 67 14.37 16.80 -6.50
CA PRO A 67 15.47 16.07 -5.86
C PRO A 67 15.10 15.33 -4.58
N ASP A 68 14.32 15.96 -3.70
CA ASP A 68 13.90 15.40 -2.42
C ASP A 68 12.76 14.38 -2.53
N HIS A 69 12.17 14.25 -3.72
CA HIS A 69 11.04 13.37 -4.00
C HIS A 69 11.34 12.45 -5.19
N ARG A 70 12.62 12.14 -5.48
CA ARG A 70 12.98 11.26 -6.59
C ARG A 70 12.39 9.86 -6.37
N GLY A 71 11.64 9.38 -7.36
CA GLY A 71 10.97 8.07 -7.29
C GLY A 71 9.59 8.10 -6.64
N HIS A 72 9.13 9.28 -6.20
CA HIS A 72 7.76 9.46 -5.74
C HIS A 72 6.81 9.54 -6.94
N ASN A 73 5.81 8.66 -6.95
CA ASN A 73 4.79 8.63 -7.99
C ASN A 73 3.44 9.03 -7.38
N THR A 74 2.66 9.80 -8.11
CA THR A 74 1.27 10.14 -7.80
C THR A 74 0.44 10.07 -9.08
N PHE A 75 -0.82 10.51 -9.04
CA PHE A 75 -1.66 10.64 -10.22
C PHE A 75 -2.62 11.81 -10.07
N ILE A 76 -3.04 12.37 -11.19
CA ILE A 76 -4.13 13.34 -11.27
C ILE A 76 -5.33 12.70 -11.95
N ARG A 77 -6.53 12.99 -11.42
CA ARG A 77 -7.80 12.63 -12.06
C ARG A 77 -8.23 13.71 -13.03
N MET A 78 -8.55 13.30 -14.25
CA MET A 78 -9.09 14.17 -15.30
C MET A 78 -10.22 13.44 -16.02
N SER A 79 -11.19 14.18 -16.55
CA SER A 79 -12.19 13.57 -17.43
C SER A 79 -11.59 13.27 -18.81
N ARG A 80 -12.25 12.37 -19.54
CA ARG A 80 -11.96 12.12 -20.95
C ARG A 80 -12.00 13.41 -21.78
N ASP A 81 -12.99 14.27 -21.56
CA ASP A 81 -13.17 15.51 -22.31
C ASP A 81 -12.02 16.49 -22.06
N GLN A 82 -11.52 16.57 -20.83
CA GLN A 82 -10.33 17.35 -20.50
C GLN A 82 -9.13 16.83 -21.31
N LEU A 83 -8.87 15.51 -21.27
CA LEU A 83 -7.74 14.90 -21.99
C LEU A 83 -7.84 15.03 -23.51
N LEU A 84 -9.04 15.21 -24.06
CA LEU A 84 -9.26 15.39 -25.50
C LEU A 84 -9.29 16.86 -25.93
N GLY A 85 -9.19 17.81 -25.00
CA GLY A 85 -9.22 19.24 -25.30
C GLY A 85 -10.58 19.71 -25.84
N VAL A 86 -11.68 19.09 -25.41
CA VAL A 86 -13.03 19.51 -25.78
C VAL A 86 -13.31 20.91 -25.23
N GLU A 87 -13.98 21.76 -26.01
CA GLU A 87 -14.40 23.09 -25.56
C GLU A 87 -15.39 22.97 -24.37
N ASN A 88 -15.07 23.61 -23.24
CA ASN A 88 -15.78 23.49 -21.96
C ASN A 88 -15.89 22.03 -21.44
N PRO A 89 -14.76 21.39 -21.13
CA PRO A 89 -14.76 20.00 -20.70
C PRO A 89 -15.35 19.86 -19.29
N LYS A 90 -15.92 18.68 -18.99
CA LYS A 90 -16.33 18.34 -17.63
C LYS A 90 -15.12 18.29 -16.71
N ILE A 91 -15.01 19.20 -15.74
CA ILE A 91 -13.94 19.18 -14.75
C ILE A 91 -14.32 18.27 -13.58
N LEU A 92 -13.49 17.27 -13.30
CA LEU A 92 -13.68 16.38 -12.15
C LEU A 92 -13.12 17.00 -10.86
N PRO A 93 -13.64 16.62 -9.67
CA PRO A 93 -13.04 17.03 -8.40
C PRO A 93 -11.57 16.61 -8.29
N VAL A 94 -10.70 17.59 -8.08
CA VAL A 94 -9.25 17.39 -7.94
C VAL A 94 -8.96 16.48 -6.75
N ASN A 95 -8.22 15.39 -6.99
CA ASN A 95 -7.73 14.56 -5.89
C ASN A 95 -6.56 15.26 -5.19
N ARG A 96 -6.33 14.95 -3.91
CA ARG A 96 -5.06 15.33 -3.29
C ARG A 96 -3.92 14.52 -3.92
N PRO A 97 -2.70 15.08 -4.01
CA PRO A 97 -1.50 14.33 -4.36
C PRO A 97 -1.31 13.20 -3.34
N ALA A 98 -1.74 12.01 -3.72
CA ALA A 98 -1.55 10.80 -2.94
C ALA A 98 -0.30 10.13 -3.45
N MET A 99 0.64 9.85 -2.55
CA MET A 99 1.76 8.99 -2.87
C MET A 99 1.23 7.62 -3.26
N ALA A 100 1.62 7.11 -4.43
CA ALA A 100 1.23 5.77 -4.87
C ALA A 100 1.81 4.71 -3.92
N SER A 101 3.03 4.92 -3.42
CA SER A 101 3.59 4.18 -2.29
C SER A 101 2.78 4.39 -1.02
N GLY A 102 2.33 5.64 -0.78
CA GLY A 102 1.37 6.12 0.24
C GLY A 102 0.19 5.20 0.54
N MET A 103 -0.27 4.51 -0.49
CA MET A 103 -1.49 3.70 -0.48
C MET A 103 -1.20 2.19 -0.41
N MET A 104 0.08 1.81 -0.40
CA MET A 104 0.48 0.41 -0.25
C MET A 104 0.54 0.06 1.25
N THR A 105 -0.20 -0.97 1.67
CA THR A 105 -0.15 -1.56 3.03
C THR A 105 1.27 -1.82 3.52
N MET A 106 2.19 -2.06 2.59
CA MET A 106 3.58 -2.40 2.86
C MET A 106 4.49 -1.19 3.08
N GLN A 107 4.10 0.03 2.67
CA GLN A 107 4.99 1.19 2.68
C GLN A 107 5.54 1.52 4.06
N ARG A 108 4.70 1.39 5.11
CA ARG A 108 5.12 1.63 6.50
C ARG A 108 6.31 0.78 6.97
N PHE A 109 6.65 -0.27 6.23
CA PHE A 109 7.79 -1.16 6.51
C PHE A 109 8.99 -0.93 5.59
N TRP A 110 8.85 -0.10 4.56
CA TRP A 110 9.89 0.19 3.57
C TRP A 110 10.48 1.60 3.70
N GLU A 111 9.88 2.46 4.53
CA GLU A 111 10.47 3.75 4.90
C GLU A 111 11.67 3.51 5.85
N SER A 112 12.84 3.25 5.27
CA SER A 112 14.09 3.27 6.03
C SER A 112 14.61 4.71 6.12
N PRO A 113 15.35 5.08 7.18
CA PRO A 113 16.08 6.35 7.27
C PRO A 113 17.11 6.55 6.13
N THR A 114 17.41 5.52 5.35
CA THR A 114 18.46 5.50 4.31
C THR A 114 17.93 5.69 2.89
N GLY A 115 16.62 5.93 2.72
CA GLY A 115 16.01 6.12 1.41
C GLY A 115 15.63 4.80 0.73
N PRO A 116 15.00 4.85 -0.46
CA PRO A 116 14.50 3.64 -1.13
C PRO A 116 15.65 2.69 -1.47
N ALA A 117 15.55 1.44 -1.00
CA ALA A 117 16.54 0.40 -1.30
C ALA A 117 16.63 0.17 -2.81
N THR A 118 17.84 0.31 -3.37
CA THR A 118 18.09 0.17 -4.82
C THR A 118 17.77 -1.23 -5.33
N HIS A 119 17.93 -2.26 -4.48
CA HIS A 119 17.56 -3.65 -4.74
C HIS A 119 16.93 -4.30 -3.50
N GLY A 120 16.05 -5.29 -3.69
CA GLY A 120 15.37 -6.00 -2.60
C GLY A 120 16.29 -6.80 -1.66
N VAL A 121 17.58 -6.93 -1.99
CA VAL A 121 18.61 -7.57 -1.16
C VAL A 121 19.24 -6.57 -0.19
N ASP A 122 19.36 -5.29 -0.59
CA ASP A 122 19.97 -4.22 0.21
C ASP A 122 19.04 -3.78 1.36
N ALA A 123 17.73 -3.99 1.20
CA ALA A 123 16.73 -3.61 2.19
C ALA A 123 16.88 -4.33 3.55
N TYR A 124 17.65 -5.42 3.60
CA TYR A 124 17.80 -6.29 4.77
C TYR A 124 19.25 -6.53 5.17
N ALA A 125 20.19 -5.80 4.57
CA ALA A 125 21.61 -5.97 4.82
C ALA A 125 22.02 -5.60 6.27
N GLY A 126 21.16 -4.89 7.00
CA GLY A 126 21.35 -4.50 8.39
C GLY A 126 20.88 -5.52 9.44
N ASP A 127 20.19 -6.60 9.05
CA ASP A 127 19.68 -7.59 10.00
C ASP A 127 20.86 -8.45 10.52
N GLU A 128 21.08 -8.47 11.84
CA GLU A 128 22.12 -9.30 12.48
C GLU A 128 21.81 -10.82 12.41
N GLY A 129 20.64 -11.21 11.90
CA GLY A 129 20.14 -12.59 11.87
C GLY A 129 19.62 -13.02 10.51
N LEU A 130 18.41 -13.57 10.46
CA LEU A 130 17.74 -13.88 9.20
C LEU A 130 17.48 -12.57 8.44
N PRO A 131 17.99 -12.41 7.20
CA PRO A 131 17.67 -11.22 6.40
C PRO A 131 16.16 -11.09 6.16
N GLY A 132 15.60 -9.95 6.53
CA GLY A 132 14.16 -9.68 6.48
C GLY A 132 13.38 -10.37 7.59
N GLY A 133 14.05 -10.90 8.61
CA GLY A 133 13.42 -11.43 9.81
C GLY A 133 12.81 -10.32 10.65
N ASP A 134 13.50 -9.18 10.75
CA ASP A 134 13.01 -8.03 11.51
C ASP A 134 11.79 -7.40 10.84
N MET A 135 11.76 -7.38 9.51
CA MET A 135 10.61 -6.93 8.74
C MET A 135 9.41 -7.86 8.93
N ASP A 136 9.61 -9.18 8.80
CA ASP A 136 8.54 -10.17 9.01
C ASP A 136 7.91 -10.03 10.41
N LEU A 137 8.74 -9.88 11.44
CA LEU A 137 8.28 -9.64 12.81
C LEU A 137 7.51 -8.33 12.93
N SER A 138 8.05 -7.24 12.40
CA SER A 138 7.39 -5.92 12.45
C SER A 138 6.03 -5.93 11.74
N MET A 139 5.90 -6.69 10.65
CA MET A 139 4.63 -6.85 9.92
C MET A 139 3.59 -7.61 10.76
N LEU A 140 3.98 -8.71 11.40
CA LEU A 140 3.09 -9.48 12.27
C LEU A 140 2.69 -8.69 13.52
N GLU A 141 3.64 -8.04 14.18
CA GLU A 141 3.42 -7.18 15.34
C GLU A 141 2.47 -6.02 15.02
N SER A 142 2.69 -5.34 13.89
CA SER A 142 1.85 -4.21 13.48
C SER A 142 0.44 -4.66 13.09
N ALA A 143 0.31 -5.81 12.40
CA ALA A 143 -1.00 -6.34 12.05
C ALA A 143 -1.81 -6.75 13.30
N LEU A 144 -1.16 -7.36 14.30
CA LEU A 144 -1.79 -7.63 15.59
C LEU A 144 -2.21 -6.32 16.28
N GLY A 145 -1.32 -5.32 16.31
CA GLY A 145 -1.62 -3.99 16.86
C GLY A 145 -2.81 -3.30 16.18
N ASP A 146 -2.90 -3.36 14.86
CA ASP A 146 -4.02 -2.82 14.08
C ASP A 146 -5.35 -3.50 14.42
N ILE A 147 -5.34 -4.83 14.63
CA ILE A 147 -6.52 -5.59 15.08
C ILE A 147 -6.97 -5.15 16.48
N LEU A 148 -6.02 -4.98 17.41
CA LEU A 148 -6.34 -4.53 18.77
C LEU A 148 -6.86 -3.10 18.77
N ASN A 149 -6.26 -2.21 17.97
CA ASN A 149 -6.77 -0.85 17.79
C ASN A 149 -8.20 -0.86 17.23
N PHE A 150 -8.48 -1.72 16.23
CA PHE A 150 -9.82 -1.87 15.69
C PHE A 150 -10.83 -2.32 16.75
N ASP A 151 -10.47 -3.31 17.58
CA ASP A 151 -11.35 -3.82 18.65
C ASP A 151 -11.68 -2.74 19.70
N ASP A 152 -10.69 -1.91 20.03
CA ASP A 152 -10.81 -0.79 20.97
C ASP A 152 -11.47 0.46 20.36
N GLY A 153 -11.85 0.44 19.08
CA GLY A 153 -12.37 1.62 18.38
C GLY A 153 -11.35 2.74 18.17
N ARG A 154 -10.06 2.43 18.25
CA ARG A 154 -8.94 3.34 17.99
C ARG A 154 -8.62 3.40 16.49
N PRO A 155 -8.02 4.51 16.00
CA PRO A 155 -7.62 4.62 14.60
C PRO A 155 -6.67 3.48 14.17
N VAL A 156 -6.95 2.92 12.99
CA VAL A 156 -6.16 1.87 12.36
C VAL A 156 -5.39 2.45 11.17
N HIS A 157 -4.22 1.90 10.85
CA HIS A 157 -3.45 2.34 9.69
C HIS A 157 -4.30 2.33 8.41
N LEU A 158 -4.25 3.42 7.63
CA LEU A 158 -5.05 3.65 6.42
C LEU A 158 -6.57 3.46 6.59
N ASN A 159 -7.11 3.57 7.82
CA ASN A 159 -8.51 3.31 8.13
C ASN A 159 -8.99 1.94 7.63
N GLN A 160 -8.13 0.91 7.70
CA GLN A 160 -8.48 -0.45 7.30
C GLN A 160 -9.74 -0.96 8.00
N GLU A 161 -10.63 -1.60 7.24
CA GLU A 161 -11.80 -2.26 7.78
C GLU A 161 -11.46 -3.67 8.25
N ILE A 162 -12.36 -4.30 9.02
CA ILE A 162 -12.11 -5.64 9.58
C ILE A 162 -11.84 -6.71 8.51
N LEU A 163 -12.36 -6.55 7.29
CA LEU A 163 -12.08 -7.46 6.19
C LEU A 163 -10.62 -7.34 5.70
N ASP A 164 -10.10 -6.11 5.61
CA ASP A 164 -8.69 -5.87 5.24
C ASP A 164 -7.76 -6.47 6.29
N LEU A 165 -8.10 -6.28 7.57
CA LEU A 165 -7.35 -6.84 8.70
C LEU A 165 -7.34 -8.37 8.65
N LYS A 166 -8.45 -9.02 8.30
CA LYS A 166 -8.53 -10.47 8.11
C LYS A 166 -7.60 -10.97 7.01
N VAL A 167 -7.66 -10.32 5.85
CA VAL A 167 -6.81 -10.70 4.71
C VAL A 167 -5.34 -10.52 5.05
N ASN A 168 -4.97 -9.37 5.63
CA ASN A 168 -3.59 -9.09 6.03
C ASN A 168 -3.08 -10.09 7.06
N TRP A 169 -3.82 -10.26 8.16
CA TRP A 169 -3.44 -11.17 9.25
C TRP A 169 -3.31 -12.62 8.78
N GLY A 170 -4.30 -13.12 8.05
CA GLY A 170 -4.27 -14.47 7.50
C GLY A 170 -3.09 -14.68 6.55
N THR A 171 -2.80 -13.71 5.69
CA THR A 171 -1.65 -13.77 4.75
C THR A 171 -0.32 -13.81 5.50
N LEU A 172 -0.16 -12.98 6.54
CA LEU A 172 1.07 -12.93 7.33
C LEU A 172 1.28 -14.22 8.13
N LEU A 173 0.22 -14.75 8.75
CA LEU A 173 0.27 -16.01 9.49
C LEU A 173 0.48 -17.23 8.60
N ALA A 174 0.03 -17.21 7.33
CA ALA A 174 0.26 -18.30 6.40
C ALA A 174 1.64 -18.25 5.72
N GLY A 175 2.23 -17.06 5.57
CA GLY A 175 3.49 -16.86 4.84
C GLY A 175 4.69 -16.56 5.74
N ARG A 176 4.63 -15.46 6.49
CA ARG A 176 5.77 -14.93 7.26
C ARG A 176 6.02 -15.74 8.53
N TYR A 177 4.97 -16.06 9.28
CA TYR A 177 5.12 -16.82 10.52
C TYR A 177 5.74 -18.22 10.31
N PRO A 178 5.31 -19.06 9.34
CA PRO A 178 5.94 -20.36 9.09
C PRO A 178 7.39 -20.24 8.62
N ARG A 179 7.73 -19.17 7.89
CA ARG A 179 9.11 -18.85 7.53
C ARG A 179 9.94 -18.59 8.79
N LEU A 180 9.47 -17.76 9.71
CA LEU A 180 10.16 -17.49 10.98
C LEU A 180 10.35 -18.78 11.81
N LYS A 181 9.32 -19.62 11.96
CA LYS A 181 9.43 -20.93 12.65
C LYS A 181 10.41 -21.87 11.96
N HIS A 182 10.45 -21.88 10.63
CA HIS A 182 11.41 -22.69 9.87
C HIS A 182 12.86 -22.29 10.17
N PHE A 183 13.14 -20.99 10.26
CA PHE A 183 14.49 -20.50 10.55
C PHE A 183 14.85 -20.55 12.04
N GLU A 184 13.87 -20.42 12.94
CA GLU A 184 14.03 -20.70 14.36
C GLU A 184 14.47 -22.14 14.60
N ALA A 185 13.77 -23.12 14.01
CA ALA A 185 14.11 -24.53 14.13
C ALA A 185 15.51 -24.87 13.57
N LYS A 186 16.04 -24.02 12.68
CA LYS A 186 17.39 -24.14 12.12
C LYS A 186 18.44 -23.33 12.89
N GLY A 187 18.08 -22.66 13.98
CA GLY A 187 18.98 -21.80 14.76
C GLY A 187 19.50 -20.60 13.96
N ARG A 188 18.75 -20.12 12.96
CA ARG A 188 19.16 -19.05 12.04
C ARG A 188 18.58 -17.68 12.37
N LEU A 189 17.74 -17.58 13.40
CA LEU A 189 17.31 -16.31 13.95
C LEU A 189 18.39 -15.77 14.90
N SER A 190 18.64 -14.46 14.89
CA SER A 190 19.46 -13.83 15.93
C SER A 190 18.78 -13.94 17.31
N ALA A 191 19.53 -13.72 18.40
CA ALA A 191 18.95 -13.73 19.74
C ALA A 191 17.80 -12.72 19.88
N ALA A 192 17.96 -11.52 19.31
CA ALA A 192 16.93 -10.49 19.31
C ALA A 192 15.68 -10.92 18.52
N GLN A 193 15.86 -11.56 17.35
CA GLN A 193 14.75 -12.08 16.55
C GLN A 193 13.99 -13.21 17.26
N GLN A 194 14.71 -14.10 17.96
CA GLN A 194 14.08 -15.18 18.74
C GLN A 194 13.26 -14.63 19.90
N GLU A 195 13.79 -13.63 20.62
CA GLU A 195 13.07 -12.98 21.71
C GLU A 195 11.80 -12.28 21.22
N ARG A 196 11.89 -11.53 20.12
CA ARG A 196 10.73 -10.87 19.50
C ARG A 196 9.69 -11.87 19.03
N LEU A 197 10.10 -12.96 18.37
CA LEU A 197 9.18 -14.00 17.94
C LEU A 197 8.45 -14.65 19.13
N SER A 198 9.18 -14.99 20.19
CA SER A 198 8.61 -15.59 21.40
C SER A 198 7.60 -14.65 22.06
N ARG A 199 7.94 -13.36 22.17
CA ARG A 199 7.04 -12.33 22.71
C ARG A 199 5.79 -12.15 21.86
N LEU A 200 5.95 -12.12 20.55
CA LEU A 200 4.84 -12.04 19.61
C LEU A 200 3.90 -13.25 19.77
N GLU A 201 4.43 -14.46 19.86
CA GLU A 201 3.63 -15.67 20.08
C GLU A 201 2.85 -15.62 21.39
N GLU A 202 3.48 -15.15 22.47
CA GLU A 202 2.83 -14.94 23.76
C GLU A 202 1.69 -13.92 23.66
N GLU A 203 1.91 -12.79 22.99
CA GLU A 203 0.90 -11.75 22.79
C GLU A 203 -0.27 -12.25 21.93
N ILE A 204 -0.01 -13.00 20.86
CA ILE A 204 -1.08 -13.64 20.06
C ILE A 204 -1.91 -14.58 20.95
N GLY A 205 -1.25 -15.35 21.82
CA GLY A 205 -1.92 -16.24 22.77
C GLY A 205 -2.81 -15.50 23.75
N LYS A 206 -2.33 -14.39 24.33
CA LYS A 206 -3.12 -13.53 25.24
C LYS A 206 -4.34 -12.92 24.55
N GLN A 207 -4.21 -12.58 23.27
CA GLN A 207 -5.25 -11.90 22.49
C GLN A 207 -6.14 -12.88 21.70
N ALA A 208 -6.04 -14.19 21.95
CA ALA A 208 -6.81 -15.21 21.22
C ALA A 208 -8.32 -14.93 21.21
N ALA A 209 -8.89 -14.47 22.33
CA ALA A 209 -10.31 -14.14 22.42
C ALA A 209 -10.72 -12.99 21.50
N VAL A 210 -9.87 -11.97 21.33
CA VAL A 210 -10.11 -10.85 20.41
C VAL A 210 -10.04 -11.34 18.96
N LEU A 211 -9.04 -12.18 18.65
CA LEU A 211 -8.90 -12.77 17.32
C LEU A 211 -10.13 -13.62 16.97
N GLU A 212 -10.56 -14.49 17.87
CA GLU A 212 -11.74 -15.34 17.68
C GLU A 212 -13.04 -14.54 17.55
N LYS A 213 -13.22 -13.50 18.38
CA LYS A 213 -14.36 -12.57 18.30
C LYS A 213 -14.52 -11.99 16.91
N HIS A 214 -13.41 -11.67 16.25
CA HIS A 214 -13.40 -11.13 14.90
C HIS A 214 -13.34 -12.21 13.82
N GLY A 215 -13.23 -13.49 14.15
CA GLY A 215 -13.07 -14.58 13.18
C GLY A 215 -11.72 -14.56 12.47
N LEU A 216 -10.67 -14.17 13.19
CA LEU A 216 -9.27 -14.18 12.76
C LEU A 216 -8.57 -15.46 13.23
N PRO A 217 -7.63 -16.01 12.44
CA PRO A 217 -6.84 -17.17 12.86
C PRO A 217 -5.99 -16.90 14.10
N THR A 218 -5.93 -17.87 15.01
CA THR A 218 -4.99 -17.90 16.15
C THR A 218 -3.84 -18.87 15.87
N LEU A 219 -2.82 -18.91 16.74
CA LEU A 219 -1.76 -19.93 16.64
C LEU A 219 -2.30 -21.36 16.77
N GLU A 220 -3.37 -21.56 17.54
CA GLU A 220 -4.03 -22.87 17.64
C GLU A 220 -4.74 -23.23 16.34
N THR A 221 -5.39 -22.26 15.67
CA THR A 221 -5.99 -22.47 14.35
C THR A 221 -4.97 -22.99 13.34
N LEU A 222 -3.72 -22.49 13.38
CA LEU A 222 -2.65 -22.92 12.49
C LEU A 222 -2.21 -24.38 12.68
N LYS A 223 -2.46 -24.97 13.86
CA LYS A 223 -2.15 -26.39 14.13
C LYS A 223 -3.23 -27.32 13.57
N THR A 224 -4.39 -26.79 13.23
CA THR A 224 -5.54 -27.56 12.76
C THR A 224 -5.63 -27.54 11.22
N LYS A 225 -6.20 -28.58 10.62
CA LYS A 225 -6.50 -28.54 9.18
C LYS A 225 -7.58 -27.47 8.94
N PRO A 226 -7.42 -26.57 7.94
CA PRO A 226 -8.42 -25.55 7.65
C PRO A 226 -9.79 -26.19 7.43
N VAL A 227 -10.80 -25.72 8.16
CA VAL A 227 -12.19 -26.05 7.87
C VAL A 227 -12.66 -25.11 6.77
N VAL A 228 -12.81 -25.64 5.55
CA VAL A 228 -13.37 -24.89 4.42
C VAL A 228 -14.88 -24.81 4.63
N ASN A 229 -15.34 -23.70 5.21
CA ASN A 229 -16.73 -23.33 5.12
C ASN A 229 -16.90 -22.52 3.84
N GLY A 230 -17.54 -23.15 2.83
CA GLY A 230 -17.83 -22.56 1.53
C GLY A 230 -18.88 -21.46 1.58
#